data_AF-A0A6P3J6T8-F1
#
_entry.id   AF-A0A6P3J6T8-F1
#
_cell.length_a   1.000
_cell.length_b   1.000
_cell.length_c   1.000
_cell.angle_alpha   90.00
_cell.angle_beta   90.00
_cell.angle_gamma   90.00
#
_symmetry.space_group_name_H-M   'P 1'
#
loop_
_entity.id
_entity.type
_entity.pdbx_description
1 polymer ?
#
loop_
_entity_poly.entity_id
_entity_poly.type
_entity_poly.pdbx_seq_one_letter_code
_entity_poly.pdbx_strand_id
1 'polypeptide(L)'
;MGCLEPHHRPSSAHREIGSTNRALLPWLLSQRHKHNKACCPLEGVRPSPQQTEYRNKCEFLVGVGVDGEDNTVGCRLSKYKSGTCAVAAPFDTVHIPGATKQVVRAFQEFIRSTPYSAYDPETYSGHWKQLTVRTSRRGQAMAIAYFHPQNLSPEELAGLKTSLAQYFMEGPGKASGVTCLYFVEEGQRKTPSQEGLPLEHVAGDRCIREDVLGLTFRISPHAFFQVNTAAAEVLYTLIQDWAQLDAGSTVLDVCCGTGTIGLALARVSPTAPAGRTPNTAPVVPLPICCATPPCTSPSFTAPGHPGWV
;
A
#
# COMPACT_ATOMS: atom_id res chain seq x y z
N MET A 1 7.86 23.41 -17.57
CA MET A 1 8.17 24.30 -16.43
C MET A 1 6.87 24.71 -15.78
N GLY A 2 6.67 24.35 -14.53
CA GLY A 2 5.45 24.60 -13.78
C GLY A 2 5.66 24.05 -12.38
N CYS A 3 6.55 24.69 -11.63
CA CYS A 3 6.72 24.40 -10.21
C CYS A 3 5.36 24.66 -9.54
N LEU A 4 4.75 23.61 -9.00
CA LEU A 4 3.69 23.74 -8.01
C LEU A 4 4.31 24.47 -6.81
N GLU A 5 4.04 25.77 -6.70
CA GLU A 5 4.34 26.52 -5.49
C GLU A 5 3.58 25.87 -4.32
N PRO A 6 4.27 25.51 -3.22
CA PRO A 6 3.60 24.98 -2.05
C PRO A 6 2.97 26.14 -1.26
N HIS A 7 1.82 26.63 -1.72
CA HIS A 7 0.98 27.56 -0.96
C HIS A 7 0.10 26.86 0.10
N HIS A 8 0.59 25.78 0.72
CA HIS A 8 0.00 25.29 1.96
C HIS A 8 0.65 26.02 3.14
N ARG A 9 -0.08 27.01 3.68
CA ARG A 9 0.30 27.66 4.94
C ARG A 9 0.42 26.56 6.02
N PRO A 10 1.52 26.48 6.78
CA PRO A 10 1.70 25.54 7.90
C PRO A 10 0.83 25.91 9.13
N SER A 11 -0.39 26.42 8.90
CA SER A 11 -1.14 27.21 9.87
C SER A 11 -2.26 26.48 10.63
N SER A 12 -2.49 25.18 10.42
CA SER A 12 -3.56 24.44 11.11
C SER A 12 -3.12 23.90 12.47
N ALA A 13 -1.97 23.22 12.55
CA ALA A 13 -1.55 22.50 13.75
C ALA A 13 -1.48 23.37 15.02
N HIS A 14 -0.87 24.56 14.93
CA HIS A 14 -0.78 25.45 16.09
C HIS A 14 -2.13 26.01 16.54
N ARG A 15 -3.10 26.17 15.61
CA ARG A 15 -4.47 26.61 15.95
C ARG A 15 -5.21 25.51 16.68
N GLU A 16 -5.08 24.28 16.19
CA GLU A 16 -5.72 23.10 16.76
C GLU A 16 -5.16 22.75 18.14
N ILE A 17 -3.83 22.75 18.30
CA ILE A 17 -3.19 22.56 19.61
C ILE A 17 -3.64 23.65 20.59
N GLY A 18 -3.68 24.91 20.15
CA GLY A 18 -4.10 26.04 20.97
C GLY A 18 -5.59 26.02 21.35
N SER A 19 -6.46 25.54 20.46
CA SER A 19 -7.89 25.39 20.75
C SER A 19 -8.18 24.22 21.69
N THR A 20 -7.45 23.12 21.53
CA THR A 20 -7.63 21.90 22.33
C THR A 20 -6.97 22.01 23.70
N ASN A 21 -5.81 22.69 23.79
CA ASN A 21 -5.09 22.90 25.04
C ASN A 21 -4.64 24.36 25.18
N ARG A 22 -5.51 25.20 25.74
CA ARG A 22 -5.26 26.64 25.93
C ARG A 22 -4.03 26.94 26.79
N ALA A 23 -3.63 26.04 27.68
CA ALA A 23 -2.44 26.23 28.51
C ALA A 23 -1.14 26.28 27.69
N LEU A 24 -1.14 25.70 26.48
CA LEU A 24 0.02 25.71 25.58
C LEU A 24 0.14 26.99 24.74
N LEU A 25 -0.85 27.90 24.77
CA LEU A 25 -0.86 29.11 23.93
C LEU A 25 0.37 30.01 24.13
N PRO A 26 0.83 30.33 25.36
CA PRO A 26 2.02 31.15 25.54
C PRO A 26 3.27 30.50 24.95
N TRP A 27 3.43 29.18 25.13
CA TRP A 27 4.53 28.42 24.56
C TRP A 27 4.47 28.42 23.02
N LEU A 28 3.30 28.15 22.44
CA LEU A 28 3.09 28.14 20.98
C LEU A 28 3.43 29.51 20.35
N LEU A 29 3.02 30.61 20.99
CA LEU A 29 3.35 31.97 20.51
C LEU A 29 4.87 32.21 20.50
N SER A 30 5.56 31.77 21.57
CA SER A 30 7.02 31.85 21.66
C SER A 30 7.71 31.02 20.56
N GLN A 31 7.28 29.77 20.36
CA GLN A 31 7.82 28.93 19.29
C GLN A 31 7.62 29.54 17.90
N ARG A 32 6.44 30.13 17.65
CA ARG A 32 6.13 30.80 16.38
C ARG A 32 6.99 32.03 16.12
N HIS A 33 7.36 32.77 17.14
CA HIS A 33 8.32 33.87 17.00
C HIS A 33 9.72 33.32 16.64
N LYS A 34 10.13 32.23 17.29
CA LYS A 34 11.45 31.61 17.09
C LYS A 34 11.60 30.89 15.74
N HIS A 35 10.52 30.32 15.22
CA HIS A 35 10.55 29.39 14.07
C HIS A 35 9.74 29.90 12.87
N ASN A 36 9.80 31.20 12.59
CA ASN A 36 9.16 31.81 11.41
C ASN A 36 7.68 31.38 11.23
N LYS A 37 6.89 31.54 12.30
CA LYS A 37 5.45 31.20 12.40
C LYS A 37 5.12 29.70 12.51
N ALA A 38 6.11 28.80 12.52
CA ALA A 38 5.92 27.38 12.83
C ALA A 38 5.94 27.11 14.34
N CYS A 39 5.35 25.99 14.78
CA CYS A 39 5.32 25.59 16.19
C CYS A 39 6.60 24.85 16.67
N CYS A 40 7.53 24.57 15.76
CA CYS A 40 8.79 23.87 16.02
C CYS A 40 9.80 24.18 14.89
N PRO A 41 11.10 23.87 15.06
CA PRO A 41 12.06 23.87 13.95
C PRO A 41 11.57 22.98 12.81
N LEU A 42 11.67 23.45 11.58
CA LEU A 42 11.32 22.69 10.39
C LEU A 42 12.61 22.32 9.64
N GLU A 43 12.95 21.04 9.62
CA GLU A 43 14.00 20.51 8.74
C GLU A 43 13.54 20.49 7.28
N GLY A 44 14.51 20.46 6.35
CA GLY A 44 14.22 20.32 4.92
C GLY A 44 13.54 18.99 4.59
N VAL A 45 12.77 18.97 3.50
CA VAL A 45 12.16 17.73 2.99
C VAL A 45 13.26 16.77 2.54
N ARG A 46 13.28 15.56 3.10
CA ARG A 46 14.19 14.50 2.64
C ARG A 46 13.59 13.80 1.41
N PRO A 47 14.27 13.77 0.26
CA PRO A 47 13.74 13.14 -0.94
C PRO A 47 13.71 11.62 -0.80
N SER A 48 12.81 10.96 -1.54
CA SER A 48 12.88 9.51 -1.69
C SER A 48 14.16 9.14 -2.45
N PRO A 49 14.90 8.08 -2.02
CA PRO A 49 16.03 7.55 -2.78
C PRO A 49 15.61 7.05 -4.17
N GLN A 50 14.33 6.70 -4.35
CA GLN A 50 13.76 6.23 -5.60
C GLN A 50 12.62 7.15 -6.04
N GLN A 51 12.83 7.88 -7.15
CA GLN A 51 11.89 8.92 -7.62
C GLN A 51 10.96 8.45 -8.74
N THR A 52 11.30 7.34 -9.41
CA THR A 52 10.48 6.69 -10.44
C THR A 52 10.19 5.26 -10.05
N GLU A 53 9.08 4.71 -10.54
CA GLU A 53 8.72 3.30 -10.34
C GLU A 53 8.70 2.87 -8.86
N TYR A 54 8.47 3.81 -7.95
CA TYR A 54 8.60 3.57 -6.51
C TYR A 54 7.38 2.91 -5.88
N ARG A 55 6.24 2.88 -6.60
CA ARG A 55 4.95 2.53 -6.03
C ARG A 55 4.72 1.02 -6.03
N ASN A 56 4.85 0.39 -4.86
CA ASN A 56 4.72 -1.06 -4.66
C ASN A 56 3.26 -1.56 -4.51
N LYS A 57 2.27 -0.65 -4.46
CA LYS A 57 0.83 -0.96 -4.49
C LYS A 57 0.11 0.04 -5.40
N CYS A 58 -0.53 -0.46 -6.44
CA CYS A 58 -1.36 0.31 -7.36
C CYS A 58 -2.76 -0.28 -7.45
N GLU A 59 -3.76 0.58 -7.54
CA GLU A 59 -5.17 0.22 -7.70
C GLU A 59 -5.66 0.84 -9.00
N PHE A 60 -6.18 0.00 -9.89
CA PHE A 60 -6.61 0.36 -11.24
C PHE A 60 -8.08 0.05 -11.42
N LEU A 61 -8.83 0.97 -12.00
CA LEU A 61 -10.20 0.68 -12.41
C LEU A 61 -10.22 -0.06 -13.74
N VAL A 62 -11.29 -0.80 -13.97
CA VAL A 62 -11.64 -1.35 -15.28
C VAL A 62 -12.81 -0.54 -15.85
N GLY A 63 -12.73 -0.14 -17.11
CA GLY A 63 -13.75 0.66 -17.76
C GLY A 63 -13.48 0.87 -19.25
N VAL A 64 -14.30 1.70 -19.88
CA VAL A 64 -14.11 2.08 -21.29
C VAL A 64 -12.87 2.96 -21.42
N GLY A 65 -12.00 2.59 -22.35
CA GLY A 65 -10.75 3.28 -22.63
C GLY A 65 -10.96 4.62 -23.34
N VAL A 66 -9.90 5.43 -23.41
CA VAL A 66 -9.89 6.66 -24.21
C VAL A 66 -10.02 6.38 -25.72
N ASP A 67 -9.63 5.18 -26.12
CA ASP A 67 -9.81 4.60 -27.47
C ASP A 67 -11.26 4.12 -27.74
N GLY A 68 -12.13 4.12 -26.72
CA GLY A 68 -13.50 3.61 -26.81
C GLY A 68 -13.60 2.09 -26.59
N GLU A 69 -12.49 1.40 -26.36
CA GLU A 69 -12.47 -0.05 -26.14
C GLU A 69 -12.86 -0.37 -24.69
N ASP A 70 -13.78 -1.32 -24.51
CA ASP A 70 -14.15 -1.79 -23.18
C ASP A 70 -12.99 -2.56 -22.51
N ASN A 71 -13.13 -2.80 -21.20
CA ASN A 71 -12.19 -3.56 -20.41
C ASN A 71 -10.76 -2.97 -20.45
N THR A 72 -10.63 -1.66 -20.48
CA THR A 72 -9.35 -0.97 -20.29
C THR A 72 -9.03 -0.90 -18.81
N VAL A 73 -7.81 -1.30 -18.43
CA VAL A 73 -7.36 -1.35 -17.03
C VAL A 73 -6.42 -0.18 -16.77
N GLY A 74 -6.77 0.71 -15.84
CA GLY A 74 -5.95 1.89 -15.60
C GLY A 74 -6.51 2.91 -14.62
N CYS A 75 -6.12 4.16 -14.83
CA CYS A 75 -6.52 5.28 -13.98
C CYS A 75 -7.74 5.98 -14.56
N ARG A 76 -8.70 6.33 -13.70
CA ARG A 76 -9.85 7.13 -14.09
C ARG A 76 -9.40 8.53 -14.55
N LEU A 77 -9.82 8.94 -15.73
CA LEU A 77 -9.70 10.33 -16.18
C LEU A 77 -10.97 11.09 -15.80
N SER A 78 -10.84 12.15 -15.01
CA SER A 78 -11.97 12.97 -14.59
C SER A 78 -12.21 14.14 -15.55
N LYS A 79 -13.44 14.29 -16.06
CA LYS A 79 -14.14 15.58 -16.16
C LYS A 79 -15.66 15.36 -16.13
N TYR A 80 -16.29 15.58 -14.98
CA TYR A 80 -17.75 15.67 -14.79
C TYR A 80 -18.38 16.93 -15.43
N LYS A 81 -17.87 17.40 -16.57
CA LYS A 81 -18.48 18.49 -17.34
C LYS A 81 -19.01 18.06 -18.71
N SER A 82 -18.69 16.84 -19.17
CA SER A 82 -19.13 16.33 -20.49
C SER A 82 -19.64 14.89 -20.47
N GLY A 83 -19.82 14.27 -19.30
CA GLY A 83 -20.57 13.00 -19.18
C GLY A 83 -19.85 11.72 -19.58
N THR A 84 -18.55 11.76 -19.92
CA THR A 84 -17.80 10.52 -20.23
C THR A 84 -16.71 10.26 -19.19
N CYS A 85 -16.82 9.12 -18.51
CA CYS A 85 -15.82 8.60 -17.61
C CYS A 85 -14.93 7.59 -18.36
N ALA A 86 -13.75 8.03 -18.82
CA ALA A 86 -12.80 7.16 -19.49
C ALA A 86 -11.72 6.65 -18.54
N VAL A 87 -11.17 5.47 -18.84
CA VAL A 87 -10.00 4.88 -18.17
C VAL A 87 -8.79 5.02 -19.07
N ALA A 88 -7.70 5.58 -18.54
CA ALA A 88 -6.42 5.65 -19.24
C ALA A 88 -5.47 4.58 -18.74
N ALA A 89 -4.89 3.83 -19.67
CA ALA A 89 -3.89 2.81 -19.35
C ALA A 89 -2.66 3.44 -18.65
N PRO A 90 -2.03 2.74 -17.69
CA PRO A 90 -0.99 3.32 -16.85
C PRO A 90 0.42 3.30 -17.47
N PHE A 91 0.58 2.94 -18.74
CA PHE A 91 1.88 2.56 -19.31
C PHE A 91 2.92 3.70 -19.31
N ASP A 92 2.48 4.95 -19.46
CA ASP A 92 3.35 6.13 -19.47
C ASP A 92 3.53 6.77 -18.09
N THR A 93 2.95 6.18 -17.03
CA THR A 93 3.06 6.73 -15.68
C THR A 93 4.44 6.45 -15.08
N VAL A 94 5.11 7.50 -14.61
CA VAL A 94 6.51 7.42 -14.14
C VAL A 94 6.66 6.76 -12.76
N HIS A 95 5.60 6.75 -11.95
CA HIS A 95 5.64 6.26 -10.58
C HIS A 95 5.26 4.77 -10.45
N ILE A 96 4.71 4.18 -11.52
CA ILE A 96 4.24 2.79 -11.55
C ILE A 96 5.36 1.90 -12.10
N PRO A 97 5.77 0.85 -11.37
CA PRO A 97 6.82 -0.06 -11.83
C PRO A 97 6.51 -0.79 -13.13
N GLY A 98 7.53 -1.08 -13.94
CA GLY A 98 7.43 -1.96 -15.11
C GLY A 98 6.78 -3.30 -14.81
N ALA A 99 7.11 -3.95 -13.68
CA ALA A 99 6.48 -5.21 -13.25
C ALA A 99 4.96 -5.05 -13.06
N THR A 100 4.52 -3.98 -12.40
CA THR A 100 3.09 -3.66 -12.25
C THR A 100 2.42 -3.46 -13.61
N LYS A 101 3.07 -2.74 -14.54
CA LYS A 101 2.56 -2.52 -15.91
C LYS A 101 2.42 -3.83 -16.69
N GLN A 102 3.32 -4.79 -16.50
CA GLN A 102 3.22 -6.13 -17.10
C GLN A 102 1.99 -6.89 -16.59
N VAL A 103 1.75 -6.87 -15.28
CA VAL A 103 0.54 -7.48 -14.68
C VAL A 103 -0.73 -6.82 -15.22
N VAL A 104 -0.76 -5.49 -15.31
CA VAL A 104 -1.90 -4.75 -15.87
C VAL A 104 -2.17 -5.16 -17.32
N ARG A 105 -1.13 -5.24 -18.16
CA ARG A 105 -1.27 -5.65 -19.56
C ARG A 105 -1.81 -7.08 -19.68
N ALA A 106 -1.21 -8.02 -18.96
CA ALA A 106 -1.64 -9.42 -18.97
C ALA A 106 -3.09 -9.58 -18.46
N PHE A 107 -3.47 -8.84 -17.43
CA PHE A 107 -4.84 -8.85 -16.92
C PHE A 107 -5.82 -8.25 -17.94
N GLN A 108 -5.47 -7.13 -18.59
CA GLN A 108 -6.29 -6.52 -19.64
C GLN A 108 -6.52 -7.50 -20.82
N GLU A 109 -5.47 -8.18 -21.26
CA GLU A 109 -5.55 -9.22 -22.30
C GLU A 109 -6.49 -10.36 -21.87
N PHE A 110 -6.36 -10.84 -20.63
CA PHE A 110 -7.24 -11.87 -20.09
C PHE A 110 -8.71 -11.43 -20.09
N ILE A 111 -9.05 -10.28 -19.47
CA ILE A 111 -10.45 -9.87 -19.32
C ILE A 111 -11.12 -9.57 -20.66
N ARG A 112 -10.36 -9.09 -21.65
CA ARG A 112 -10.85 -8.90 -23.03
C ARG A 112 -11.12 -10.21 -23.78
N SER A 113 -10.53 -11.33 -23.33
CA SER A 113 -10.85 -12.66 -23.86
C SER A 113 -12.09 -13.29 -23.22
N THR A 114 -12.61 -12.71 -22.13
CA THR A 114 -13.83 -13.16 -21.44
C THR A 114 -15.07 -12.46 -22.00
N PRO A 115 -16.28 -13.04 -21.87
CA PRO A 115 -17.53 -12.39 -22.29
C PRO A 115 -18.00 -11.28 -21.34
N TYR A 116 -17.23 -10.96 -20.30
CA TYR A 116 -17.65 -10.06 -19.22
C TYR A 116 -17.14 -8.63 -19.48
N SER A 117 -18.05 -7.67 -19.47
CA SER A 117 -17.75 -6.25 -19.65
C SER A 117 -17.27 -5.58 -18.36
N ALA A 118 -16.75 -4.36 -18.50
CA ALA A 118 -16.46 -3.52 -17.35
C ALA A 118 -17.75 -3.15 -16.59
N TYR A 119 -17.65 -3.03 -15.28
CA TYR A 119 -18.76 -2.64 -14.43
C TYR A 119 -19.02 -1.14 -14.55
N ASP A 120 -20.25 -0.79 -14.86
CA ASP A 120 -20.73 0.58 -14.93
C ASP A 120 -21.50 0.95 -13.64
N PRO A 121 -21.00 1.91 -12.83
CA PRO A 121 -21.68 2.33 -11.61
C PRO A 121 -22.95 3.16 -11.84
N GLU A 122 -23.19 3.67 -13.04
CA GLU A 122 -24.41 4.43 -13.38
C GLU A 122 -25.56 3.50 -13.76
N THR A 123 -25.29 2.50 -14.61
CA THR A 123 -26.28 1.51 -15.05
C THR A 123 -26.34 0.26 -14.16
N TYR A 124 -25.37 0.08 -13.26
CA TYR A 124 -25.17 -1.11 -12.43
C TYR A 124 -24.99 -2.42 -13.23
N SER A 125 -24.57 -2.30 -14.48
CA SER A 125 -24.35 -3.41 -15.40
C SER A 125 -22.87 -3.77 -15.51
N GLY A 126 -22.56 -4.93 -16.11
CA GLY A 126 -21.19 -5.43 -16.28
C GLY A 126 -20.58 -6.02 -15.02
N HIS A 127 -19.29 -6.36 -15.07
CA HIS A 127 -18.68 -7.23 -14.06
C HIS A 127 -17.32 -6.77 -13.55
N TRP A 128 -16.34 -6.49 -14.43
CA TRP A 128 -14.98 -6.17 -13.99
C TRP A 128 -14.90 -4.77 -13.40
N LYS A 129 -14.42 -4.63 -12.17
CA LYS A 129 -14.43 -3.34 -11.46
C LYS A 129 -13.04 -2.75 -11.30
N GLN A 130 -12.12 -3.56 -10.79
CA GLN A 130 -10.82 -3.08 -10.33
C GLN A 130 -9.79 -4.20 -10.38
N LEU A 131 -8.53 -3.81 -10.58
CA LEU A 131 -7.36 -4.64 -10.34
C LEU A 131 -6.48 -3.92 -9.32
N THR A 132 -6.16 -4.59 -8.21
CA THR A 132 -5.08 -4.15 -7.32
C THR A 132 -3.85 -4.98 -7.58
N VAL A 133 -2.72 -4.32 -7.80
CA VAL A 133 -1.41 -4.98 -7.97
C VAL A 133 -0.48 -4.52 -6.86
N ARG A 134 0.13 -5.48 -6.17
CA ARG A 134 1.27 -5.25 -5.29
C ARG A 134 2.51 -5.90 -5.86
N THR A 135 3.64 -5.23 -5.81
CA THR A 135 4.94 -5.77 -6.21
C THR A 135 5.91 -5.67 -5.05
N SER A 136 6.93 -6.51 -5.05
CA SER A 136 8.01 -6.49 -4.07
C SER A 136 9.36 -6.33 -4.76
N ARG A 137 10.34 -5.75 -4.05
CA ARG A 137 11.75 -5.74 -4.50
C ARG A 137 12.34 -7.15 -4.67
N ARG A 138 11.71 -8.18 -4.10
CA ARG A 138 12.05 -9.60 -4.29
C ARG A 138 11.54 -10.18 -5.61
N GLY A 139 10.94 -9.37 -6.48
CA GLY A 139 10.40 -9.83 -7.77
C GLY A 139 9.08 -10.59 -7.68
N GLN A 140 8.42 -10.58 -6.53
CA GLN A 140 7.08 -11.17 -6.37
C GLN A 140 5.99 -10.15 -6.73
N ALA A 141 4.91 -10.62 -7.36
CA ALA A 141 3.74 -9.80 -7.64
C ALA A 141 2.45 -10.48 -7.14
N MET A 142 1.58 -9.68 -6.54
CA MET A 142 0.25 -10.07 -6.11
C MET A 142 -0.79 -9.31 -6.91
N ALA A 143 -1.72 -10.03 -7.52
CA ALA A 143 -2.86 -9.48 -8.23
C ALA A 143 -4.15 -9.81 -7.48
N ILE A 144 -5.03 -8.81 -7.33
CA ILE A 144 -6.35 -8.95 -6.71
C ILE A 144 -7.38 -8.40 -7.70
N ALA A 145 -8.17 -9.29 -8.29
CA ALA A 145 -9.21 -8.93 -9.24
C ALA A 145 -10.55 -8.71 -8.52
N TYR A 146 -11.24 -7.62 -8.82
CA TYR A 146 -12.55 -7.29 -8.25
C TYR A 146 -13.63 -7.44 -9.33
N PHE A 147 -14.66 -8.21 -9.00
CA PHE A 147 -15.68 -8.63 -9.94
C PHE A 147 -17.07 -8.57 -9.31
N HIS A 148 -18.03 -8.02 -10.05
CA HIS A 148 -19.44 -8.08 -9.69
C HIS A 148 -20.07 -9.35 -10.27
N PRO A 149 -20.60 -10.28 -9.45
CA PRO A 149 -21.13 -11.54 -9.95
C PRO A 149 -22.40 -11.38 -10.81
N GLN A 150 -23.13 -10.27 -10.66
CA GLN A 150 -24.43 -10.08 -11.32
C GLN A 150 -25.34 -11.29 -11.06
N ASN A 151 -25.81 -11.96 -12.11
CA ASN A 151 -26.67 -13.15 -12.04
C ASN A 151 -25.91 -14.45 -12.37
N LEU A 152 -24.56 -14.43 -12.37
CA LEU A 152 -23.76 -15.62 -12.62
C LEU A 152 -24.01 -16.69 -11.56
N SER A 153 -24.11 -17.94 -12.02
CA SER A 153 -24.14 -19.10 -11.13
C SER A 153 -22.78 -19.31 -10.45
N PRO A 154 -22.75 -19.98 -9.29
CA PRO A 154 -21.48 -20.34 -8.64
C PRO A 154 -20.55 -21.17 -9.53
N GLU A 155 -21.09 -22.00 -10.44
CA GLU A 155 -20.31 -22.82 -11.37
C GLU A 155 -19.61 -21.96 -12.43
N GLU A 156 -20.32 -21.02 -13.04
CA GLU A 156 -19.74 -20.08 -14.01
C GLU A 156 -18.63 -19.23 -13.36
N LEU A 157 -18.86 -18.80 -12.12
CA LEU A 157 -17.88 -18.01 -11.37
C LEU A 157 -16.64 -18.85 -10.99
N ALA A 158 -16.83 -20.11 -10.59
CA ALA A 158 -15.74 -21.04 -10.36
C ALA A 158 -14.94 -21.34 -11.65
N GLY A 159 -15.63 -21.48 -12.78
CA GLY A 159 -15.03 -21.62 -14.10
C GLY A 159 -14.17 -20.40 -14.47
N LEU A 160 -14.68 -19.18 -14.25
CA LEU A 160 -13.93 -17.95 -14.44
C LEU A 160 -12.66 -17.92 -13.57
N LYS A 161 -12.78 -18.19 -12.26
CA LYS A 161 -11.63 -18.23 -11.34
C LYS A 161 -10.59 -19.29 -11.77
N THR A 162 -11.04 -20.44 -12.24
CA THR A 162 -10.17 -21.51 -12.77
C THR A 162 -9.43 -21.04 -14.04
N SER A 163 -10.13 -20.40 -14.98
CA SER A 163 -9.50 -19.85 -16.19
C SER A 163 -8.49 -18.75 -15.88
N LEU A 164 -8.78 -17.89 -14.90
CA LEU A 164 -7.88 -16.85 -14.41
C LEU A 164 -6.62 -17.46 -13.78
N ALA A 165 -6.78 -18.50 -12.94
CA ALA A 165 -5.67 -19.26 -12.37
C ALA A 165 -4.79 -19.86 -13.47
N GLN A 166 -5.40 -20.57 -14.43
CA GLN A 166 -4.69 -21.20 -15.54
C GLN A 166 -3.93 -20.16 -16.36
N TYR A 167 -4.54 -19.02 -16.70
CA TYR A 167 -3.91 -17.96 -17.48
C TYR A 167 -2.63 -17.41 -16.84
N PHE A 168 -2.66 -17.14 -15.52
CA PHE A 168 -1.52 -16.55 -14.81
C PHE A 168 -0.49 -17.56 -14.32
N MET A 169 -0.86 -18.82 -14.05
CA MET A 169 0.08 -19.82 -13.53
C MET A 169 0.76 -20.63 -14.64
N GLU A 170 0.04 -20.90 -15.74
CA GLU A 170 0.46 -21.83 -16.79
C GLU A 170 0.36 -21.25 -18.20
N GLY A 171 -0.54 -20.30 -18.41
CA GLY A 171 -0.81 -19.67 -19.71
C GLY A 171 0.06 -18.46 -20.04
N PRO A 172 -0.37 -17.64 -21.02
CA PRO A 172 0.38 -16.47 -21.48
C PRO A 172 0.66 -15.44 -20.37
N GLY A 173 -0.25 -15.33 -19.38
CA GLY A 173 -0.11 -14.43 -18.24
C GLY A 173 1.05 -14.77 -17.30
N LYS A 174 1.60 -15.98 -17.35
CA LYS A 174 2.75 -16.40 -16.52
C LYS A 174 3.96 -15.48 -16.65
N ALA A 175 4.17 -14.92 -17.85
CA ALA A 175 5.26 -13.99 -18.11
C ALA A 175 5.14 -12.67 -17.32
N SER A 176 3.98 -12.34 -16.75
CA SER A 176 3.79 -11.13 -15.94
C SER A 176 4.36 -11.24 -14.52
N GLY A 177 4.81 -12.43 -14.08
CA GLY A 177 5.42 -12.63 -12.77
C GLY A 177 4.46 -12.62 -11.58
N VAL A 178 3.15 -12.82 -11.80
CA VAL A 178 2.19 -12.96 -10.69
C VAL A 178 2.48 -14.25 -9.94
N THR A 179 2.75 -14.14 -8.65
CA THR A 179 2.95 -15.28 -7.75
C THR A 179 1.82 -15.44 -6.75
N CYS A 180 1.03 -14.39 -6.46
CA CYS A 180 -0.13 -14.46 -5.59
C CYS A 180 -1.37 -13.95 -6.35
N LEU A 181 -2.39 -14.77 -6.51
CA LEU A 181 -3.61 -14.39 -7.21
C LEU A 181 -4.83 -14.50 -6.30
N TYR A 182 -5.59 -13.41 -6.24
CA TYR A 182 -6.79 -13.28 -5.42
C TYR A 182 -7.96 -12.75 -6.24
N PHE A 183 -9.16 -13.08 -5.78
CA PHE A 183 -10.42 -12.66 -6.38
C PHE A 183 -11.36 -12.15 -5.30
N VAL A 184 -12.02 -11.02 -5.57
CA VAL A 184 -12.99 -10.40 -4.68
C VAL A 184 -14.31 -10.29 -5.41
N GLU A 185 -15.32 -10.92 -4.83
CA GLU A 185 -16.71 -10.72 -5.25
C GLU A 185 -17.24 -9.46 -4.56
N GLU A 186 -17.53 -8.43 -5.35
CA GLU A 186 -18.01 -7.14 -4.84
C GLU A 186 -19.32 -6.75 -5.53
N GLY A 187 -20.43 -6.99 -4.81
CA GLY A 187 -21.77 -6.59 -5.22
C GLY A 187 -22.00 -5.07 -5.21
N GLN A 188 -23.26 -4.66 -5.19
CA GLN A 188 -23.66 -3.26 -5.03
C GLN A 188 -23.34 -2.79 -3.60
N ARG A 189 -22.55 -1.72 -3.47
CA ARG A 189 -22.12 -1.20 -2.16
C ARG A 189 -23.31 -0.61 -1.39
N LYS A 190 -23.55 -1.12 -0.18
CA LYS A 190 -24.32 -0.42 0.87
C LYS A 190 -23.43 0.37 1.84
N THR A 191 -22.13 0.05 1.93
CA THR A 191 -21.15 0.73 2.78
C THR A 191 -19.79 0.89 2.07
N PRO A 192 -19.00 1.93 2.42
CA PRO A 192 -17.77 2.29 1.70
C PRO A 192 -16.50 1.51 2.10
N SER A 193 -16.53 0.63 3.12
CA SER A 193 -15.32 -0.05 3.60
C SER A 193 -15.01 -1.33 2.81
N GLN A 194 -13.78 -1.46 2.31
CA GLN A 194 -13.24 -2.71 1.76
C GLN A 194 -13.04 -3.80 2.84
N GLU A 195 -13.08 -3.41 4.12
CA GLU A 195 -13.05 -4.31 5.26
C GLU A 195 -14.32 -5.17 5.29
N GLY A 196 -14.17 -6.47 5.02
CA GLY A 196 -15.25 -7.45 5.13
C GLY A 196 -15.72 -8.09 3.82
N LEU A 197 -15.19 -7.68 2.65
CA LEU A 197 -15.48 -8.41 1.40
C LEU A 197 -14.79 -9.79 1.40
N PRO A 198 -15.47 -10.86 0.94
CA PRO A 198 -14.87 -12.17 0.83
C PRO A 198 -13.73 -12.13 -0.19
N LEU A 199 -12.51 -12.27 0.31
CA LEU A 199 -11.28 -12.32 -0.46
C LEU A 199 -10.89 -13.79 -0.65
N GLU A 200 -11.03 -14.29 -1.87
CA GLU A 200 -10.71 -15.67 -2.21
C GLU A 200 -9.29 -15.77 -2.76
N HIS A 201 -8.53 -16.73 -2.24
CA HIS A 201 -7.23 -17.09 -2.79
C HIS A 201 -7.44 -18.04 -3.98
N VAL A 202 -7.04 -17.60 -5.17
CA VAL A 202 -7.26 -18.33 -6.42
C VAL A 202 -6.08 -19.21 -6.77
N ALA A 203 -4.85 -18.68 -6.70
CA ALA A 203 -3.66 -19.43 -7.07
C ALA A 203 -2.35 -18.87 -6.47
N GLY A 204 -1.33 -19.72 -6.45
CA GLY A 204 0.03 -19.38 -6.06
C GLY A 204 0.21 -19.16 -4.55
N ASP A 205 1.14 -18.29 -4.20
CA ASP A 205 1.46 -17.90 -2.83
C ASP A 205 0.30 -17.13 -2.16
N ARG A 206 0.23 -17.21 -0.83
CA ARG A 206 -0.77 -16.46 -0.03
C ARG A 206 -0.29 -15.06 0.40
N CYS A 207 0.97 -14.75 0.22
CA CYS A 207 1.56 -13.46 0.59
C CYS A 207 2.83 -13.21 -0.20
N ILE A 208 3.12 -11.93 -0.46
CA ILE A 208 4.43 -11.51 -0.95
C ILE A 208 5.33 -11.15 0.24
N ARG A 209 6.64 -11.12 0.03
CA ARG A 209 7.63 -10.73 1.04
C ARG A 209 8.31 -9.44 0.61
N GLU A 210 8.53 -8.51 1.52
CA GLU A 210 9.27 -7.26 1.25
C GLU A 210 10.34 -7.05 2.31
N ASP A 211 11.47 -6.47 1.90
CA ASP A 211 12.56 -6.14 2.82
C ASP A 211 12.59 -4.64 3.12
N VAL A 212 12.65 -4.31 4.41
CA VAL A 212 12.74 -2.95 4.93
C VAL A 212 13.76 -2.92 6.06
N LEU A 213 14.81 -2.11 5.93
CA LEU A 213 15.88 -1.98 6.94
C LEU A 213 16.44 -3.34 7.42
N GLY A 214 16.62 -4.27 6.47
CA GLY A 214 17.16 -5.61 6.73
C GLY A 214 16.20 -6.59 7.41
N LEU A 215 14.93 -6.21 7.62
CA LEU A 215 13.86 -7.09 8.10
C LEU A 215 12.99 -7.54 6.93
N THR A 216 12.50 -8.77 6.98
CA THR A 216 11.60 -9.33 5.97
C THR A 216 10.17 -9.38 6.50
N PHE A 217 9.25 -8.72 5.80
CA PHE A 217 7.84 -8.65 6.12
C PHE A 217 7.02 -9.51 5.17
N ARG A 218 6.08 -10.29 5.71
CA ARG A 218 5.04 -10.97 4.92
C ARG A 218 3.86 -10.03 4.73
N ILE A 219 3.53 -9.70 3.48
CA ILE A 219 2.45 -8.77 3.14
C ILE A 219 1.26 -9.56 2.61
N SER A 220 0.19 -9.55 3.41
CA SER A 220 -1.12 -10.08 3.03
C SER A 220 -1.89 -9.10 2.13
N PRO A 221 -2.90 -9.55 1.36
CA PRO A 221 -3.60 -8.71 0.37
C PRO A 221 -4.23 -7.42 0.92
N HIS A 222 -4.83 -7.49 2.11
CA HIS A 222 -5.44 -6.34 2.79
C HIS A 222 -4.52 -5.60 3.76
N ALA A 223 -3.29 -6.09 3.99
CA ALA A 223 -2.39 -5.46 4.95
C ALA A 223 -1.96 -4.07 4.46
N PHE A 224 -2.04 -3.06 5.33
CA PHE A 224 -1.44 -1.77 5.05
C PHE A 224 0.09 -1.91 5.03
N PHE A 225 0.73 -1.38 4.00
CA PHE A 225 2.18 -1.33 3.88
C PHE A 225 2.55 -0.04 3.16
N GLN A 226 3.72 0.53 3.48
CA GLN A 226 4.15 1.78 2.86
C GLN A 226 4.34 1.59 1.35
N VAL A 227 3.68 2.45 0.57
CA VAL A 227 3.63 2.29 -0.89
C VAL A 227 4.96 2.62 -1.58
N ASN A 228 5.89 3.26 -0.88
CA ASN A 228 7.25 3.55 -1.33
C ASN A 228 8.22 3.03 -0.27
N THR A 229 8.73 1.82 -0.48
CA THR A 229 9.64 1.16 0.46
C THR A 229 10.91 1.99 0.72
N ALA A 230 11.45 2.67 -0.30
CA ALA A 230 12.70 3.44 -0.16
C ALA A 230 12.50 4.72 0.66
N ALA A 231 11.36 5.40 0.48
CA ALA A 231 11.00 6.53 1.32
C ALA A 231 10.67 6.10 2.76
N ALA A 232 10.05 4.93 2.94
CA ALA A 232 9.76 4.38 4.26
C ALA A 232 11.03 4.10 5.06
N GLU A 233 12.07 3.56 4.42
CA GLU A 233 13.37 3.34 5.07
C GLU A 233 13.99 4.66 5.58
N VAL A 234 13.95 5.72 4.76
CA VAL A 234 14.41 7.06 5.19
C VAL A 234 13.60 7.58 6.39
N LEU A 235 12.28 7.44 6.34
CA LEU A 235 11.39 7.84 7.43
C LEU A 235 11.71 7.06 8.72
N TYR A 236 11.91 5.75 8.64
CA TYR A 236 12.14 4.91 9.80
C TYR A 236 13.52 5.16 10.42
N THR A 237 14.56 5.38 9.60
CA THR A 237 15.88 5.79 10.08
C THR A 237 15.83 7.15 10.77
N LEU A 238 15.07 8.10 10.23
CA LEU A 238 14.83 9.40 10.89
C LEU A 238 14.18 9.25 12.26
N ILE A 239 13.17 8.39 12.38
CA ILE A 239 12.51 8.12 13.66
C ILE A 239 13.50 7.47 14.63
N GLN A 240 14.34 6.54 14.18
CA GLN A 240 15.41 5.94 15.00
C GLN A 240 16.37 7.01 15.54
N ASP A 241 16.86 7.90 14.67
CA ASP A 241 17.80 8.97 15.02
C ASP A 241 17.20 9.96 16.03
N TRP A 242 15.92 10.32 15.86
CA TRP A 242 15.23 11.27 16.74
C TRP A 242 14.80 10.66 18.06
N ALA A 243 14.41 9.38 18.06
CA ALA A 243 13.96 8.70 19.27
C ALA A 243 15.11 8.42 20.25
N GLN A 244 16.35 8.36 19.75
CA GLN A 244 17.57 8.17 20.55
C GLN A 244 17.45 7.01 21.56
N LEU A 245 16.85 5.91 21.11
CA LEU A 245 16.52 4.76 21.95
C LEU A 245 17.77 4.12 22.56
N ASP A 246 17.64 3.66 23.79
CA ASP A 246 18.64 2.87 24.50
C ASP A 246 18.02 1.58 25.08
N ALA A 247 18.83 0.79 25.77
CA ALA A 247 18.40 -0.49 26.33
C ALA A 247 17.34 -0.38 27.44
N GLY A 248 17.17 0.81 28.04
CA GLY A 248 16.15 1.08 29.05
C GLY A 248 14.86 1.65 28.46
N SER A 249 14.83 1.90 27.15
CA SER A 249 13.71 2.52 26.46
C SER A 249 12.61 1.51 26.15
N THR A 250 11.35 1.90 26.36
CA THR A 250 10.18 1.11 25.94
C THR A 250 9.47 1.85 24.81
N VAL A 251 9.30 1.19 23.66
CA VAL A 251 8.59 1.77 22.51
C VAL A 251 7.14 1.30 22.51
N LEU A 252 6.21 2.25 22.45
CA LEU A 252 4.79 1.98 22.26
C LEU A 252 4.41 2.27 20.80
N ASP A 253 4.20 1.22 20.01
CA ASP A 253 3.83 1.37 18.59
C ASP A 253 2.30 1.37 18.46
N VAL A 254 1.71 2.57 18.51
CA VAL A 254 0.26 2.79 18.41
C VAL A 254 -0.17 2.87 16.95
N CYS A 255 -1.26 2.19 16.60
CA CYS A 255 -1.69 2.01 15.20
C CYS A 255 -0.65 1.24 14.37
N CYS A 256 0.02 0.27 14.98
CA CYS A 256 1.19 -0.39 14.40
C CYS A 256 0.94 -1.04 13.03
N GLY A 257 -0.30 -1.39 12.70
CA GLY A 257 -0.62 -2.10 11.45
C GLY A 257 0.18 -3.40 11.37
N THR A 258 1.03 -3.54 10.33
CA THR A 258 1.97 -4.67 10.18
C THR A 258 3.21 -4.57 11.09
N GLY A 259 3.28 -3.59 12.00
CA GLY A 259 4.36 -3.41 12.97
C GLY A 259 5.66 -2.87 12.37
N THR A 260 5.60 -2.32 11.16
CA THR A 260 6.80 -1.91 10.38
C THR A 260 7.70 -0.92 11.12
N ILE A 261 7.13 0.08 11.80
CA ILE A 261 7.88 1.10 12.55
C ILE A 261 8.45 0.49 13.83
N GLY A 262 7.62 -0.13 14.67
CA GLY A 262 8.06 -0.74 15.91
C GLY A 262 9.15 -1.79 15.69
N LEU A 263 8.98 -2.68 14.71
CA LEU A 263 9.98 -3.71 14.39
C LEU A 263 11.29 -3.09 13.85
N ALA A 264 11.21 -2.03 13.04
CA ALA A 264 12.39 -1.29 12.63
C ALA A 264 13.11 -0.65 13.83
N LEU A 265 12.38 -0.07 14.78
CA LEU A 265 12.95 0.54 15.99
C LEU A 265 13.53 -0.49 16.98
N ALA A 266 12.93 -1.69 17.06
CA ALA A 266 13.42 -2.78 17.90
C ALA A 266 14.86 -3.19 17.54
N ARG A 267 15.18 -3.10 16.24
CA ARG A 267 16.52 -3.38 15.72
C ARG A 267 17.36 -2.11 15.77
N VAL A 268 17.89 -1.80 16.95
CA VAL A 268 18.86 -0.70 17.07
C VAL A 268 20.11 -1.06 16.25
N SER A 269 20.39 -0.22 15.25
CA SER A 269 21.47 -0.43 14.29
C SER A 269 22.84 -0.40 14.99
N PRO A 270 23.81 -1.26 14.61
CA PRO A 270 25.16 -1.28 15.19
C PRO A 270 26.02 -0.05 14.86
N THR A 271 25.49 0.95 14.15
CA THR A 271 26.18 2.22 13.84
C THR A 271 26.18 3.22 15.00
N ALA A 272 25.83 2.79 16.22
CA ALA A 272 26.16 3.58 17.40
C ALA A 272 27.68 3.86 17.40
N PRO A 273 28.12 5.10 17.70
CA PRO A 273 29.54 5.44 17.75
C PRO A 273 30.28 4.41 18.63
N ALA A 274 31.45 3.96 18.15
CA ALA A 274 32.21 2.84 18.69
C ALA A 274 32.20 2.83 20.23
N GLY A 275 31.46 1.87 20.83
CA GLY A 275 31.36 1.73 22.29
C GLY A 275 30.00 1.27 22.85
N ARG A 276 28.93 1.14 22.06
CA ARG A 276 27.65 0.57 22.54
C ARG A 276 27.41 -0.84 21.99
N THR A 277 27.10 -1.78 22.88
CA THR A 277 26.65 -3.13 22.52
C THR A 277 25.32 -3.05 21.74
N PRO A 278 25.08 -3.95 20.78
CA PRO A 278 23.78 -4.02 20.10
C PRO A 278 22.73 -4.48 21.11
N ASN A 279 21.95 -3.54 21.66
CA ASN A 279 20.86 -3.84 22.58
C ASN A 279 19.52 -3.52 21.90
N THR A 280 18.60 -4.47 21.94
CA THR A 280 17.22 -4.32 21.46
C THR A 280 16.35 -3.64 22.53
N ALA A 281 15.67 -2.54 22.18
CA ALA A 281 14.65 -1.95 23.05
C ALA A 281 13.35 -2.78 22.98
N PRO A 282 12.69 -3.10 24.11
CA PRO A 282 11.38 -3.74 24.09
C PRO A 282 10.33 -2.89 23.36
N VAL A 283 9.57 -3.52 22.47
CA VAL A 283 8.49 -2.89 21.70
C VAL A 283 7.17 -3.50 22.10
N VAL A 284 6.22 -2.65 22.50
CA VAL A 284 4.85 -3.04 22.83
C VAL A 284 3.94 -2.59 21.68
N PRO A 285 3.43 -3.52 20.84
CA PRO A 285 2.52 -3.18 19.75
C PRO A 285 1.10 -2.93 20.28
N LEU A 286 0.47 -1.84 19.83
CA LEU A 286 -0.94 -1.53 20.09
C LEU A 286 -1.71 -1.36 18.76
N PRO A 287 -2.26 -2.47 18.21
CA PRO A 287 -3.09 -2.39 17.02
C PRO A 287 -4.42 -1.71 17.35
N ILE A 288 -4.80 -0.66 16.61
CA ILE A 288 -6.06 0.06 16.84
C ILE A 288 -7.26 -0.58 16.09
N CYS A 289 -7.05 -1.38 15.04
CA CYS A 289 -8.07 -2.23 14.43
C CYS A 289 -7.44 -3.22 13.42
N CYS A 290 -7.69 -4.52 13.58
CA CYS A 290 -7.93 -5.51 12.51
C CYS A 290 -8.11 -6.91 13.12
N ALA A 291 -9.34 -7.42 13.09
CA ALA A 291 -9.63 -8.82 13.29
C ALA A 291 -9.13 -9.64 12.09
N THR A 292 -7.91 -10.18 12.19
CA THR A 292 -7.49 -11.43 11.52
C THR A 292 -6.40 -12.05 12.40
N PRO A 293 -6.34 -13.39 12.55
CA PRO A 293 -5.29 -14.01 13.36
C PRO A 293 -3.91 -13.69 12.77
N PRO A 294 -2.87 -13.55 13.61
CA PRO A 294 -1.55 -13.10 13.19
C PRO A 294 -0.91 -14.14 12.27
N CYS A 295 -1.02 -13.94 10.95
CA CYS A 295 -0.15 -14.61 9.97
C CYS A 295 1.16 -13.83 9.74
N THR A 296 1.37 -12.74 10.47
CA THR A 296 2.60 -11.95 10.47
C THR A 296 3.48 -12.38 11.65
N SER A 297 4.03 -13.60 11.57
CA SER A 297 5.25 -13.91 12.30
C SER A 297 6.45 -13.48 11.43
N PRO A 298 7.27 -12.50 11.87
CA PRO A 298 8.58 -12.30 11.26
C PRO A 298 9.40 -13.57 11.53
N SER A 299 9.85 -14.26 10.48
CA SER A 299 10.82 -15.34 10.65
C SER A 299 12.18 -14.71 10.96
N PHE A 300 12.52 -14.63 12.24
CA PHE A 300 13.89 -14.34 12.68
C PHE A 300 14.77 -15.53 12.32
N THR A 301 15.64 -15.38 11.32
CA THR A 301 16.78 -16.27 11.12
C THR A 301 18.03 -15.51 11.51
N ALA A 302 18.32 -15.50 12.82
CA ALA A 302 19.64 -15.18 13.35
C ALA A 302 20.26 -16.50 13.86
N PRO A 303 21.54 -16.81 13.55
CA PRO A 303 22.18 -17.97 14.12
C PRO A 303 22.42 -17.72 15.61
N GLY A 304 21.73 -18.46 16.48
CA GLY A 304 22.24 -18.73 17.83
C GLY A 304 21.46 -18.22 19.05
N HIS A 305 20.18 -17.87 19.01
CA HIS A 305 19.40 -17.67 20.26
C HIS A 305 17.93 -18.14 20.16
N PRO A 306 17.39 -18.80 21.21
CA PRO A 306 16.05 -19.36 21.21
C PRO A 306 14.99 -18.25 21.32
N GLY A 307 13.92 -18.41 20.55
CA GLY A 307 12.93 -17.38 20.27
C GLY A 307 12.08 -16.93 21.45
N TRP A 308 11.57 -15.72 21.30
CA TRP A 308 10.38 -15.23 22.00
C TRP A 308 9.34 -14.86 20.95
N VAL A 309 8.13 -15.38 21.19
CA VAL A 309 6.91 -15.34 20.37
C VAL A 309 6.30 -13.95 20.35
#